data_AF-A0A5Q3QI05-F1
#
_entry.id   AF-A0A5Q3QI05-F1
#
_cell.length_a   1.000
_cell.length_b   1.000
_cell.length_c   1.000
_cell.angle_alpha   90.00
_cell.angle_beta   90.00
_cell.angle_gamma   90.00
#
_symmetry.space_group_name_H-M   'P 1'
#
loop_
_entity.id
_entity.type
_entity.pdbx_description
1 polymer ?
#
loop_
_entity_poly.entity_id
_entity_poly.type
_entity_poly.pdbx_seq_one_letter_code
_entity_poly.pdbx_strand_id
1 'polypeptide(L)'
;MQPDTPSSIHRLDPDEAVQDATALVGHLDPDSTERLDGSQHPTPARLGHDWNRISATIADFCAARVPVDDARVQEVIHDHYRWICHFWTPDRDSYVRLANLYVNQPKFRKRIERKKPAGTATYLKDAMLAYASTHLH
;
A
#
# COMPACT_ATOMS: atom_id res chain seq x y z
N MET A 1 26.10 4.07 26.38
CA MET A 1 26.34 5.47 25.99
C MET A 1 26.72 5.46 24.52
N GLN A 2 25.98 6.26 23.73
CA GLN A 2 26.20 6.65 22.33
C GLN A 2 25.71 5.72 21.20
N PRO A 3 25.24 6.26 20.05
CA PRO A 3 24.85 7.65 19.76
C PRO A 3 23.43 7.84 19.18
N ASP A 4 22.81 8.94 19.63
CA ASP A 4 21.84 9.75 18.88
C ASP A 4 22.36 10.00 17.45
N THR A 5 21.54 9.72 16.43
CA THR A 5 21.78 10.24 15.08
C THR A 5 20.62 11.17 14.71
N PRO A 6 20.90 12.44 14.34
CA PRO A 6 19.88 13.46 14.13
C PRO A 6 19.17 13.31 12.77
N SER A 7 17.91 13.77 12.75
CA SER A 7 17.00 13.92 11.61
C SER A 7 17.67 14.17 10.26
N SER A 8 17.49 13.20 9.34
CA SER A 8 17.55 13.44 7.90
C SER A 8 16.13 13.59 7.36
N ILE A 9 15.87 14.77 6.78
CA ILE A 9 14.72 15.02 5.93
C ILE A 9 15.02 14.33 4.59
N HIS A 10 14.90 13.00 4.51
CA HIS A 10 15.33 12.29 3.30
C HIS A 10 14.69 10.91 3.17
N ARG A 11 14.02 10.70 2.02
CA ARG A 11 13.66 9.42 1.37
C ARG A 11 13.51 8.22 2.31
N LEU A 12 12.25 7.86 2.58
CA LEU A 12 11.81 6.65 3.28
C LEU A 12 12.72 5.44 3.01
N ASP A 13 13.30 4.88 4.08
CA ASP A 13 14.22 3.75 4.04
C ASP A 13 13.56 2.51 3.41
N PRO A 14 14.26 1.79 2.51
CA PRO A 14 13.72 0.61 1.84
C PRO A 14 13.34 -0.49 2.83
N ASP A 15 14.06 -0.65 3.95
CA ASP A 15 13.73 -1.60 5.02
C ASP A 15 12.42 -1.24 5.72
N GLU A 16 12.18 0.05 6.00
CA GLU A 16 10.92 0.54 6.57
C GLU A 16 9.75 0.28 5.60
N ALA A 17 9.99 0.39 4.30
CA ALA A 17 8.99 0.10 3.26
C ALA A 17 8.66 -1.41 3.15
N VAL A 18 9.65 -2.29 3.31
CA VAL A 18 9.43 -3.76 3.42
C VAL A 18 8.63 -4.10 4.68
N GLN A 19 8.90 -3.40 5.79
CA GLN A 19 8.13 -3.56 7.01
C GLN A 19 6.71 -3.01 6.86
N ASP A 20 6.49 -1.94 6.08
CA ASP A 20 5.16 -1.40 5.77
C ASP A 20 4.35 -2.42 4.99
N ALA A 21 4.96 -2.97 3.93
CA ALA A 21 4.43 -4.05 3.12
C ALA A 21 3.98 -5.24 3.97
N THR A 22 4.93 -5.75 4.77
CA THR A 22 4.74 -6.92 5.63
C THR A 22 3.73 -6.64 6.75
N ALA A 23 3.70 -5.43 7.32
CA ALA A 23 2.75 -5.10 8.37
C ALA A 23 1.31 -4.96 7.84
N LEU A 24 1.14 -4.42 6.64
CA LEU A 24 -0.16 -4.22 5.99
C LEU A 24 -0.75 -5.54 5.46
N VAL A 25 0.09 -6.47 4.99
CA VAL A 25 -0.35 -7.71 4.33
C VAL A 25 -0.09 -8.97 5.16
N GLY A 26 0.96 -9.01 5.98
CA GLY A 26 1.43 -10.21 6.70
C GLY A 26 0.56 -10.72 7.86
N HIS A 27 -0.63 -10.16 8.07
CA HIS A 27 -1.64 -10.73 8.97
C HIS A 27 -2.85 -11.33 8.23
N LEU A 28 -2.87 -11.23 6.89
CA LEU A 28 -3.94 -11.76 6.04
C LEU A 28 -3.48 -13.13 5.52
N ASP A 29 -3.82 -14.14 6.33
CA ASP A 29 -3.76 -15.58 6.07
C ASP A 29 -2.38 -16.23 5.81
N PRO A 30 -1.85 -17.04 6.75
CA PRO A 30 -0.62 -17.81 6.55
C PRO A 30 -0.79 -19.09 5.70
N ASP A 31 -2.01 -19.49 5.33
CA ASP A 31 -2.30 -20.77 4.66
C ASP A 31 -1.95 -20.73 3.15
N SER A 32 -1.88 -19.55 2.54
CA SER A 32 -1.54 -19.38 1.12
C SER A 32 -0.03 -19.54 0.81
N THR A 33 0.80 -19.86 1.80
CA THR A 33 2.24 -20.09 1.61
C THR A 33 2.55 -21.51 1.10
N GLU A 34 1.72 -22.06 0.21
CA GLU A 34 2.07 -23.29 -0.51
C GLU A 34 3.10 -22.97 -1.60
N ARG A 35 4.37 -23.08 -1.20
CA ARG A 35 5.60 -23.31 -2.00
C ARG A 35 5.42 -23.21 -3.52
N LEU A 36 5.42 -21.98 -4.02
CA LEU A 36 5.69 -21.71 -5.43
C LEU A 36 7.20 -21.48 -5.62
N ASP A 37 7.72 -22.00 -6.72
CA ASP A 37 9.13 -22.01 -7.11
C ASP A 37 9.81 -20.65 -6.89
N GLY A 38 10.93 -20.65 -6.16
CA GLY A 38 11.62 -19.45 -5.64
C GLY A 38 12.17 -18.47 -6.69
N SER A 39 11.95 -18.69 -7.97
CA SER A 39 12.56 -17.93 -9.07
C SER A 39 11.70 -16.76 -9.57
N GLN A 40 10.42 -16.64 -9.15
CA GLN A 40 9.50 -15.63 -9.69
C GLN A 40 8.87 -14.68 -8.65
N HIS A 41 9.20 -14.84 -7.36
CA HIS A 41 8.69 -13.94 -6.33
C HIS A 41 9.49 -12.63 -6.32
N PRO A 42 8.83 -11.46 -6.32
CA PRO A 42 9.52 -10.19 -6.16
C PRO A 42 10.28 -10.18 -4.82
N THR A 43 11.50 -9.67 -4.83
CA THR A 43 12.29 -9.57 -3.60
C THR A 43 11.60 -8.66 -2.59
N PRO A 44 11.78 -8.86 -1.27
CA PRO A 44 11.20 -7.98 -0.25
C PRO A 44 11.53 -6.51 -0.48
N ALA A 45 12.77 -6.21 -0.88
CA ALA A 45 13.23 -4.86 -1.21
C ALA A 45 12.44 -4.24 -2.38
N ARG A 46 12.12 -5.03 -3.42
CA ARG A 46 11.30 -4.58 -4.56
C ARG A 46 9.87 -4.26 -4.11
N LEU A 47 9.27 -5.14 -3.31
CA LEU A 47 7.93 -4.92 -2.74
C LEU A 47 7.86 -3.66 -1.90
N GLY A 48 8.88 -3.39 -1.09
CA GLY A 48 8.99 -2.15 -0.33
C GLY A 48 9.09 -0.92 -1.24
N HIS A 49 9.94 -0.98 -2.28
CA HIS A 49 10.11 0.12 -3.22
C HIS A 49 8.82 0.42 -4.01
N ASP A 50 8.10 -0.62 -4.44
CA ASP A 50 6.81 -0.47 -5.13
C ASP A 50 5.76 0.19 -4.23
N TRP A 51 5.61 -0.27 -2.97
CA TRP A 51 4.74 0.40 -1.99
C TRP A 51 5.12 1.85 -1.74
N ASN A 52 6.43 2.14 -1.68
CA ASN A 52 6.93 3.49 -1.50
C ASN A 52 6.47 4.41 -2.64
N ARG A 53 6.70 3.97 -3.88
CA ARG A 53 6.26 4.68 -5.09
C ARG A 53 4.76 4.92 -5.07
N ILE A 54 3.97 3.85 -4.92
CA ILE A 54 2.50 3.89 -4.93
C ILE A 54 2.00 4.88 -3.87
N SER A 55 2.42 4.69 -2.62
CA SER A 55 1.92 5.50 -1.52
C SER A 55 2.33 6.97 -1.68
N ALA A 56 3.52 7.27 -2.21
CA ALA A 56 3.99 8.63 -2.44
C ALA A 56 3.19 9.32 -3.56
N THR A 57 2.95 8.63 -4.67
CA THR A 57 2.12 9.15 -5.77
C THR A 57 0.67 9.40 -5.32
N ILE A 58 0.09 8.50 -4.52
CA ILE A 58 -1.25 8.71 -3.94
C ILE A 58 -1.29 9.92 -3.02
N ALA A 59 -0.24 10.16 -2.24
CA ALA A 59 -0.15 11.35 -1.38
C ALA A 59 -0.08 12.65 -2.21
N ASP A 60 0.64 12.64 -3.33
CA ASP A 60 0.70 13.78 -4.27
C ASP A 60 -0.67 14.07 -4.89
N PHE A 61 -1.36 13.04 -5.39
CA PHE A 61 -2.73 13.18 -5.91
C PHE A 61 -3.73 13.64 -4.85
N CYS A 62 -3.61 13.16 -3.62
CA CYS A 62 -4.42 13.63 -2.50
C CYS A 62 -4.17 15.12 -2.20
N ALA A 63 -2.90 15.56 -2.21
CA ALA A 63 -2.54 16.97 -2.01
C ALA A 63 -3.06 17.86 -3.15
N ALA A 64 -2.97 17.37 -4.39
CA ALA A 64 -3.47 18.03 -5.59
C ALA A 64 -5.00 17.93 -5.76
N ARG A 65 -5.70 17.18 -4.89
CA ARG A 65 -7.15 16.92 -4.94
C ARG A 65 -7.61 16.35 -6.29
N VAL A 66 -6.79 15.49 -6.89
CA VAL A 66 -7.16 14.77 -8.12
C VAL A 66 -8.35 13.84 -7.80
N PRO A 67 -9.38 13.73 -8.65
CA PRO A 67 -10.50 12.83 -8.40
C PRO A 67 -10.01 11.37 -8.33
N VAL A 68 -10.55 10.59 -7.39
CA VAL A 68 -10.11 9.20 -7.17
C VAL A 68 -10.37 8.27 -8.36
N ASP A 69 -11.35 8.62 -9.21
CA ASP A 69 -11.72 7.88 -10.42
C ASP A 69 -10.92 8.33 -11.67
N ASP A 70 -10.01 9.31 -11.52
CA ASP A 70 -9.11 9.73 -12.61
C ASP A 70 -8.27 8.54 -13.09
N ALA A 71 -8.14 8.38 -14.40
CA ALA A 71 -7.38 7.28 -15.00
C ALA A 71 -5.97 7.15 -14.41
N ARG A 72 -5.28 8.27 -14.14
CA ARG A 72 -3.93 8.28 -13.57
C ARG A 72 -3.90 7.74 -12.14
N VAL A 73 -4.95 8.01 -11.37
CA VAL A 73 -5.10 7.47 -10.01
C VAL A 73 -5.39 5.98 -10.09
N GLN A 74 -6.30 5.58 -10.99
CA GLN A 74 -6.66 4.17 -11.20
C GLN A 74 -5.49 3.32 -11.68
N GLU A 75 -4.58 3.85 -12.50
CA GLU A 75 -3.33 3.16 -12.88
C GLU A 75 -2.44 2.87 -11.66
N VAL A 76 -2.31 3.81 -10.73
CA VAL A 76 -1.54 3.60 -9.50
C VAL A 76 -2.23 2.62 -8.56
N ILE A 77 -3.56 2.62 -8.51
CA ILE A 77 -4.33 1.62 -7.76
C ILE A 77 -4.24 0.23 -8.41
N HIS A 78 -4.13 0.15 -9.73
CA HIS A 78 -3.86 -1.11 -10.43
C HIS A 78 -2.49 -1.68 -10.02
N ASP A 79 -1.44 -0.84 -9.99
CA ASP A 79 -0.13 -1.22 -9.45
C ASP A 79 -0.22 -1.72 -8.00
N HIS A 80 -1.01 -1.04 -7.15
CA HIS A 80 -1.28 -1.47 -5.78
C HIS A 80 -1.99 -2.83 -5.71
N TYR A 81 -2.99 -3.04 -6.54
CA TYR A 81 -3.69 -4.32 -6.64
C TYR A 81 -2.73 -5.44 -7.05
N ARG A 82 -1.93 -5.24 -8.11
CA ARG A 82 -0.89 -6.21 -8.55
C ARG A 82 0.12 -6.50 -7.44
N TRP A 83 0.48 -5.47 -6.68
CA TRP A 83 1.39 -5.60 -5.54
C TRP A 83 0.78 -6.49 -4.44
N ILE A 84 -0.52 -6.35 -4.15
CA ILE A 84 -1.24 -7.27 -3.24
C ILE A 84 -1.30 -8.68 -3.81
N CYS A 85 -1.54 -8.83 -5.12
CA CYS A 85 -1.57 -10.12 -5.82
C CYS A 85 -0.28 -10.94 -5.68
N HIS A 86 0.87 -10.31 -5.37
CA HIS A 86 2.10 -11.04 -5.06
C HIS A 86 2.06 -11.81 -3.73
N PHE A 87 1.17 -11.44 -2.82
CA PHE A 87 0.96 -12.11 -1.54
C PHE A 87 -0.25 -13.05 -1.60
N TRP A 88 -1.38 -12.55 -2.10
CA TRP A 88 -2.62 -13.29 -2.26
C TRP A 88 -3.49 -12.60 -3.31
N THR A 89 -4.41 -13.31 -3.95
CA THR A 89 -5.30 -12.73 -4.97
C THR A 89 -6.66 -12.38 -4.35
N PRO A 90 -6.92 -11.12 -3.96
CA PRO A 90 -8.20 -10.74 -3.40
C PRO A 90 -9.29 -10.68 -4.48
N ASP A 91 -10.48 -11.16 -4.13
CA ASP A 91 -11.71 -10.84 -4.86
C ASP A 91 -12.14 -9.38 -4.60
N ARG A 92 -13.16 -8.91 -5.33
CA ARG A 92 -13.76 -7.58 -5.16
C ARG A 92 -14.11 -7.28 -3.70
N ASP A 93 -14.85 -8.16 -3.03
CA ASP A 93 -15.34 -7.94 -1.66
C ASP A 93 -14.17 -7.94 -0.66
N SER A 94 -13.22 -8.85 -0.84
CA SER A 94 -11.97 -8.92 -0.10
C SER A 94 -11.13 -7.63 -0.22
N TYR A 95 -10.98 -7.10 -1.44
CA TYR A 95 -10.24 -5.85 -1.69
C TYR A 95 -10.94 -4.63 -1.07
N VAL A 96 -12.28 -4.59 -1.13
CA VAL A 96 -13.11 -3.57 -0.46
C VAL A 96 -12.96 -3.64 1.07
N ARG A 97 -12.97 -4.84 1.67
CA ARG A 97 -12.74 -5.02 3.11
C ARG A 97 -11.35 -4.53 3.51
N LEU A 98 -10.33 -4.84 2.71
CA LEU A 98 -8.96 -4.37 2.95
C LEU A 98 -8.86 -2.84 2.91
N ALA A 99 -9.47 -2.19 1.92
CA ALA A 99 -9.52 -0.74 1.82
C ALA A 99 -10.14 -0.09 3.08
N ASN A 100 -11.21 -0.68 3.60
CA ASN A 100 -11.84 -0.22 4.84
C ASN A 100 -10.94 -0.45 6.07
N LEU A 101 -10.22 -1.58 6.13
CA LEU A 101 -9.27 -1.89 7.21
C LEU A 101 -8.19 -0.81 7.36
N TYR A 102 -7.68 -0.29 6.23
CA TYR A 102 -6.62 0.73 6.22
C TYR A 102 -7.02 2.01 6.96
N VAL A 103 -8.29 2.38 6.92
CA VAL A 103 -8.82 3.59 7.59
C VAL A 103 -9.37 3.26 8.98
N ASN A 104 -10.04 2.12 9.13
CA ASN A 104 -10.69 1.72 10.39
C ASN A 104 -9.67 1.43 11.49
N GLN A 105 -8.51 0.86 11.14
CA GLN A 105 -7.47 0.55 12.11
C GLN A 105 -6.50 1.72 12.24
N PRO A 106 -6.41 2.38 13.42
CA PRO A 106 -5.59 3.58 13.59
C PRO A 106 -4.10 3.31 13.35
N LYS A 107 -3.63 2.08 13.58
CA LYS A 107 -2.25 1.67 13.28
C LYS A 107 -1.92 1.77 11.78
N PHE A 108 -2.82 1.32 10.91
CA PHE A 108 -2.61 1.34 9.46
C PHE A 108 -2.78 2.74 8.90
N ARG A 109 -3.81 3.44 9.37
CA ARG A 109 -4.01 4.84 9.02
C ARG A 109 -2.80 5.70 9.35
N LYS A 110 -2.29 5.65 10.59
CA LYS A 110 -1.09 6.39 11.00
C LYS A 110 0.15 6.00 10.18
N ARG A 111 0.23 4.73 9.79
CA ARG A 111 1.32 4.20 8.98
C ARG A 111 1.28 4.77 7.56
N ILE A 112 0.12 4.76 6.91
CA ILE A 112 -0.11 5.31 5.57
C ILE A 112 0.02 6.83 5.56
N GLU A 113 -0.47 7.53 6.59
CA GLU A 113 -0.39 9.00 6.70
C GLU A 113 0.96 9.48 7.26
N ARG A 114 1.89 8.56 7.58
CA ARG A 114 3.21 8.91 8.10
C ARG A 114 3.97 9.75 7.08
N LYS A 115 4.32 10.99 7.46
CA LYS A 115 5.03 11.98 6.61
C LYS A 115 4.24 12.40 5.35
N LYS A 116 2.91 12.21 5.33
CA LYS A 116 2.01 12.54 4.20
C LYS A 116 0.86 13.43 4.68
N PRO A 117 0.17 14.14 3.78
CA PRO A 117 -0.99 14.95 4.17
C PRO A 117 -2.06 14.09 4.84
N ALA A 118 -2.71 14.67 5.85
CA ALA A 118 -3.84 14.03 6.52
C ALA A 118 -4.96 13.76 5.50
N GLY A 119 -5.60 12.59 5.60
CA GLY A 119 -6.61 12.15 4.65
C GLY A 119 -6.08 11.29 3.51
N THR A 120 -4.75 11.09 3.39
CA THR A 120 -4.16 10.19 2.38
C THR A 120 -4.69 8.76 2.52
N ALA A 121 -4.89 8.27 3.75
CA ALA A 121 -5.43 6.92 3.95
C ALA A 121 -6.90 6.81 3.48
N THR A 122 -7.70 7.84 3.73
CA THR A 122 -9.09 7.89 3.24
C THR A 122 -9.13 7.96 1.72
N TYR A 123 -8.30 8.83 1.13
CA TYR A 123 -8.18 8.95 -0.31
C TYR A 123 -7.77 7.63 -0.98
N LEU A 124 -6.77 6.93 -0.42
CA LEU A 124 -6.36 5.61 -0.88
C LEU A 124 -7.52 4.61 -0.81
N LYS A 125 -8.26 4.58 0.30
CA LYS A 125 -9.46 3.74 0.43
C LYS A 125 -10.45 4.04 -0.69
N ASP A 126 -10.84 5.29 -0.88
CA ASP A 126 -11.86 5.67 -1.87
C ASP A 126 -11.42 5.30 -3.30
N ALA A 127 -10.13 5.48 -3.62
CA ALA A 127 -9.56 5.08 -4.89
C ALA A 127 -9.56 3.54 -5.09
N MET A 128 -9.29 2.77 -4.04
CA MET A 128 -9.42 1.31 -4.05
C MET A 128 -10.87 0.86 -4.28
N LEU A 129 -11.85 1.53 -3.68
CA LEU A 129 -13.28 1.21 -3.87
C LEU A 129 -13.75 1.48 -5.30
N ALA A 130 -13.30 2.59 -5.89
CA ALA A 130 -13.55 2.93 -7.29
C ALA A 130 -12.96 1.86 -8.24
N TYR A 131 -11.71 1.46 -7.99
CA TYR A 131 -11.06 0.39 -8.76
C TYR A 131 -11.79 -0.94 -8.63
N ALA A 132 -12.16 -1.35 -7.41
CA ALA A 132 -12.89 -2.58 -7.16
C ALA A 132 -14.24 -2.62 -7.89
N SER A 133 -14.92 -1.48 -8.00
CA SER A 133 -16.23 -1.39 -8.64
C SER A 133 -16.16 -1.45 -10.16
N THR A 134 -15.01 -1.13 -10.76
CA THR A 134 -14.81 -1.05 -12.21
C THR A 134 -14.09 -2.27 -12.77
N HIS A 135 -13.08 -2.80 -12.06
CA HIS A 135 -12.16 -3.81 -12.57
C HIS A 135 -12.32 -5.21 -11.96
N LEU A 136 -12.96 -5.33 -10.79
CA LEU A 136 -13.16 -6.62 -10.11
C LEU A 136 -14.64 -6.98 -10.21
N HIS A 137 -14.97 -8.06 -10.92
CA HIS A 137 -16.35 -8.51 -11.17
C HIS A 137 -16.63 -9.84 -10.46
#